data_AF-A0A7S3HKS8-F1
#
_entry.id   AF-A0A7S3HKS8-F1
#
_cell.length_a   1.000
_cell.length_b   1.000
_cell.length_c   1.000
_cell.angle_alpha   90.00
_cell.angle_beta   90.00
_cell.angle_gamma   90.00
#
_symmetry.space_group_name_H-M   'P 1'
#
loop_
_entity.id
_entity.type
_entity.pdbx_description
1 polymer ?
#
loop_
_entity_poly.entity_id
_entity_poly.type
_entity_poly.pdbx_seq_one_letter_code
_entity_poly.pdbx_strand_id
1 'polypeptide(L)'
;APWLLAKHNPLRLQSVLYVMCELLRQSAILLQPVMPASCDHMLDQLGIPSDSNYRNFAALSERIVPGTKILTPRPVFPKVEAPVVPVAKDPAAELEAAQLAARLAVFDTLSVEEVTAKI
;
A
#
# COMPACT_ATOMS: atom_id res chain seq x y z
N ALA A 1 -7.76 0.86 -22.90
CA ALA A 1 -7.43 0.25 -21.59
C ALA A 1 -6.43 -0.90 -21.76
N PRO A 2 -5.56 -1.21 -20.78
CA PRO A 2 -4.44 -2.14 -20.97
C PRO A 2 -4.86 -3.56 -21.35
N TRP A 3 -5.98 -4.06 -20.82
CA TRP A 3 -6.52 -5.38 -21.18
C TRP A 3 -6.93 -5.51 -22.66
N LEU A 4 -7.33 -4.40 -23.28
CA LEU A 4 -7.66 -4.36 -24.70
C LEU A 4 -6.38 -4.30 -25.56
N LEU A 5 -5.37 -3.53 -25.12
CA LEU A 5 -4.08 -3.43 -25.80
C LEU A 5 -3.33 -4.77 -25.83
N ALA A 6 -3.52 -5.61 -24.81
CA ALA A 6 -2.93 -6.96 -24.77
C ALA A 6 -3.31 -7.82 -25.98
N LYS A 7 -4.50 -7.62 -26.55
CA LYS A 7 -5.00 -8.39 -27.70
C LYS A 7 -4.69 -7.73 -29.04
N HIS A 8 -4.70 -6.39 -29.09
CA HIS A 8 -4.68 -5.66 -30.36
C HIS A 8 -3.35 -4.94 -30.65
N ASN A 9 -2.55 -4.59 -29.64
CA ASN A 9 -1.29 -3.89 -29.82
C ASN A 9 -0.33 -4.16 -28.63
N PRO A 10 0.35 -5.33 -28.62
CA PRO A 10 1.22 -5.71 -27.51
C PRO A 10 2.45 -4.81 -27.37
N LEU A 11 2.93 -4.21 -28.48
CA LEU A 11 4.04 -3.26 -28.44
C LEU A 11 3.66 -2.01 -27.64
N ARG A 12 2.45 -1.46 -27.86
CA ARG A 12 1.96 -0.33 -27.06
C ARG A 12 1.71 -0.72 -25.61
N LEU A 13 1.28 -1.95 -25.34
CA LEU A 13 1.10 -2.45 -23.97
C LEU A 13 2.41 -2.41 -23.19
N GLN A 14 3.54 -2.81 -23.79
CA GLN A 14 4.85 -2.80 -23.13
C GLN A 14 5.22 -1.40 -22.62
N SER A 15 5.01 -0.35 -23.42
CA SER A 15 5.29 1.02 -22.98
C SER A 15 4.40 1.45 -21.81
N VAL A 16 3.11 1.08 -21.84
CA VAL A 16 2.17 1.41 -20.76
C VAL A 16 2.58 0.70 -19.47
N LEU A 17 2.86 -0.61 -19.53
CA LEU A 17 3.28 -1.37 -18.35
C LEU A 17 4.59 -0.84 -17.78
N TYR A 18 5.55 -0.47 -18.64
CA TYR A 18 6.81 0.12 -18.21
C TYR A 18 6.58 1.42 -17.43
N VAL A 19 5.78 2.35 -17.98
CA VAL A 19 5.48 3.62 -17.31
C VAL A 19 4.74 3.39 -16.00
N MET A 20 3.80 2.45 -15.95
CA MET A 20 3.08 2.11 -14.71
C MET A 20 4.02 1.56 -13.63
N CYS A 21 4.97 0.69 -14.00
CA CYS A 21 5.96 0.17 -13.06
C CYS A 21 6.86 1.29 -12.52
N GLU A 22 7.30 2.21 -13.38
CA GLU A 22 8.12 3.34 -12.98
C GLU A 22 7.36 4.31 -12.05
N LEU A 23 6.08 4.56 -12.34
CA LEU A 23 5.23 5.37 -11.47
C LEU A 23 5.04 4.75 -10.08
N LEU A 24 4.81 3.43 -10.02
CA LEU A 24 4.68 2.71 -8.75
C LEU A 24 5.98 2.72 -7.94
N ARG A 25 7.14 2.58 -8.61
CA ARG A 25 8.43 2.66 -7.92
C ARG A 25 8.64 4.04 -7.30
N GLN A 26 8.42 5.10 -8.07
CA GLN A 26 8.63 6.46 -7.60
C GLN A 26 7.65 6.81 -6.47
N SER A 27 6.38 6.43 -6.58
CA SER A 27 5.41 6.64 -5.50
C SER A 27 5.78 5.86 -4.24
N ALA A 28 6.22 4.61 -4.37
CA ALA A 28 6.66 3.81 -3.24
C ALA A 28 7.86 4.45 -2.52
N ILE A 29 8.87 4.94 -3.24
CA ILE A 29 10.03 5.64 -2.65
C ILE A 29 9.59 6.91 -1.90
N LEU A 30 8.70 7.70 -2.50
CA LEU A 30 8.20 8.93 -1.88
C LEU A 30 7.33 8.68 -0.64
N LEU A 31 6.61 7.57 -0.60
CA LEU A 31 5.71 7.20 0.50
C LEU A 31 6.39 6.41 1.63
N GLN A 32 7.65 5.99 1.47
CA GLN A 32 8.40 5.27 2.51
C GLN A 32 8.37 5.94 3.90
N PRO A 33 8.46 7.27 4.07
CA PRO A 33 8.39 7.92 5.39
C PRO A 33 7.05 7.76 6.11
N VAL A 34 5.97 7.48 5.36
CA VAL A 34 4.61 7.36 5.91
C VAL A 34 4.26 5.88 6.12
N MET A 35 4.61 5.01 5.19
CA MET A 35 4.22 3.59 5.20
C MET A 35 5.37 2.68 4.73
N PRO A 36 6.46 2.55 5.51
CA PRO A 36 7.68 1.88 5.07
C PRO A 36 7.45 0.41 4.72
N ALA A 37 6.73 -0.34 5.56
CA ALA A 37 6.46 -1.76 5.33
C ALA A 37 5.66 -2.04 4.05
N SER A 38 4.65 -1.22 3.77
CA SER A 38 3.82 -1.37 2.56
C SER A 38 4.60 -0.99 1.30
N CYS A 39 5.41 0.07 1.38
CA CYS A 39 6.29 0.47 0.29
C CYS A 39 7.35 -0.59 -0.01
N ASP A 40 7.96 -1.19 1.01
CA ASP A 40 8.93 -2.29 0.82
C ASP A 40 8.29 -3.49 0.15
N HIS A 41 7.10 -3.90 0.59
CA HIS A 41 6.38 -5.01 -0.02
C HIS A 41 6.00 -4.72 -1.49
N MET A 42 5.69 -3.46 -1.83
CA MET A 42 5.45 -3.05 -3.21
C MET A 42 6.72 -3.10 -4.07
N LEU A 43 7.85 -2.61 -3.53
CA LEU A 43 9.16 -2.60 -4.20
C LEU A 43 9.71 -4.03 -4.38
N ASP A 44 9.50 -4.91 -3.41
CA ASP A 44 9.80 -6.34 -3.52
C ASP A 44 9.06 -6.96 -4.72
N GLN A 45 7.75 -6.68 -4.84
CA GLN A 45 6.94 -7.22 -5.94
C GLN A 45 7.40 -6.71 -7.31
N LEU A 46 7.90 -5.48 -7.39
CA LEU A 46 8.51 -4.93 -8.60
C LEU A 46 9.88 -5.55 -8.94
N GLY A 47 10.40 -6.46 -8.10
CA GLY A 47 11.69 -7.11 -8.30
C GLY A 47 12.89 -6.25 -7.93
N ILE A 48 12.68 -5.19 -7.15
CA ILE A 48 13.75 -4.29 -6.67
C ILE A 48 14.25 -4.85 -5.35
N PRO A 49 15.50 -5.32 -5.22
CA PRO A 49 16.00 -5.90 -3.97
C PRO A 49 16.03 -4.87 -2.82
N SER A 50 15.86 -5.35 -1.59
CA SER A 50 15.94 -4.54 -0.36
C SER A 50 17.32 -3.94 -0.14
N ASP A 51 18.37 -4.66 -0.51
CA ASP A 51 19.76 -4.22 -0.42
C ASP A 51 20.21 -3.38 -1.62
N SER A 52 19.28 -2.97 -2.49
CA SER A 52 19.62 -2.17 -3.66
C SER A 52 19.54 -0.68 -3.38
N ASN A 53 20.46 0.08 -3.96
CA ASN A 53 20.42 1.54 -3.94
C ASN A 53 19.16 2.11 -4.61
N TYR A 54 18.35 1.29 -5.30
CA TYR A 54 17.14 1.72 -6.01
C TYR A 54 15.95 2.10 -5.11
N ARG A 55 16.06 1.91 -3.79
CA ARG A 55 15.00 2.27 -2.83
C ARG A 55 15.19 3.63 -2.17
N ASN A 56 16.33 4.28 -2.36
CA ASN A 56 16.60 5.59 -1.75
C ASN A 56 16.08 6.75 -2.62
N PHE A 57 16.01 7.95 -2.04
CA PHE A 57 15.59 9.15 -2.76
C PHE A 57 16.54 9.55 -3.90
N ALA A 58 17.82 9.20 -3.83
CA ALA A 58 18.79 9.48 -4.89
C ALA A 58 18.46 8.70 -6.18
N ALA A 59 17.90 7.49 -6.05
CA ALA A 59 17.49 6.64 -7.15
C ALA A 59 16.22 7.11 -7.88
N LEU A 60 15.59 8.22 -7.48
CA LEU A 60 14.48 8.80 -8.24
C LEU A 60 14.91 9.25 -9.65
N SER A 61 16.19 9.59 -9.82
CA SER A 61 16.78 9.96 -11.11
C SER A 61 17.07 8.75 -12.02
N GLU A 62 17.20 7.56 -11.44
CA GLU A 62 17.45 6.32 -12.17
C GLU A 62 16.14 5.66 -12.61
N ARG A 63 16.18 4.88 -13.68
CA ARG A 63 15.01 4.15 -14.20
C ARG A 63 15.18 2.66 -14.07
N ILE A 64 14.07 1.94 -13.94
CA ILE A 64 14.09 0.47 -13.98
C ILE A 64 14.65 -0.01 -15.32
N VAL A 65 15.58 -0.96 -15.26
CA VAL A 65 16.13 -1.63 -16.44
C VAL A 65 15.03 -2.46 -17.11
N PRO A 66 14.72 -2.25 -18.40
CA PRO A 66 13.75 -3.07 -19.12
C PRO A 66 14.13 -4.56 -19.07
N GLY A 67 13.16 -5.43 -18.83
CA GLY A 67 13.39 -6.87 -18.67
C GLY A 67 13.63 -7.33 -17.22
N THR A 68 13.63 -6.40 -16.24
CA THR A 68 13.58 -6.74 -14.82
C THR A 68 12.37 -7.64 -14.55
N LYS A 69 12.60 -8.78 -13.88
CA LYS A 69 11.55 -9.74 -13.57
C LYS A 69 10.70 -9.24 -12.40
N ILE A 70 9.41 -9.05 -12.66
CA ILE A 70 8.41 -8.76 -11.63
C ILE A 70 8.08 -10.07 -10.90
N LEU A 71 8.00 -10.00 -9.57
CA LEU A 71 7.64 -11.15 -8.74
C LEU A 71 6.13 -11.38 -8.74
N THR A 72 5.72 -12.55 -8.25
CA THR A 72 4.29 -12.88 -8.14
C THR A 72 3.57 -11.85 -7.28
N PRO A 73 2.50 -11.21 -7.80
CA PRO A 73 1.81 -10.16 -7.08
C PRO A 73 1.12 -10.71 -5.84
N ARG A 74 1.24 -9.99 -4.73
CA ARG A 74 0.57 -10.28 -3.45
C ARG A 74 -0.22 -9.04 -3.01
N PRO A 75 -1.35 -9.20 -2.31
CA PRO A 75 -2.09 -8.05 -1.79
C PRO A 75 -1.20 -7.20 -0.87
N VAL A 76 -0.98 -5.93 -1.23
CA VAL A 76 -0.21 -4.99 -0.39
C VAL A 76 -1.07 -4.48 0.77
N PHE A 77 -2.36 -4.22 0.49
CA PHE A 77 -3.33 -3.77 1.48
C PHE A 77 -4.50 -4.76 1.51
N PRO A 78 -4.53 -5.68 2.48
CA PRO A 78 -5.69 -6.53 2.70
C PRO A 78 -6.94 -5.71 3.01
N LYS A 79 -8.10 -6.18 2.55
CA LYS A 79 -9.37 -5.53 2.85
C LYS A 79 -9.66 -5.69 4.34
N VAL A 80 -9.93 -4.59 5.03
CA VAL A 80 -10.47 -4.61 6.38
C VAL A 80 -11.95 -4.95 6.29
N GLU A 81 -12.39 -5.96 7.03
CA GLU A 81 -13.81 -6.22 7.23
C GLU A 81 -14.36 -5.17 8.20
N ALA A 82 -15.38 -4.43 7.79
CA ALA A 82 -16.09 -3.57 8.72
C ALA A 82 -16.67 -4.45 9.84
N PRO A 83 -16.60 -4.04 11.12
CA PRO A 83 -17.28 -4.76 12.17
C PRO A 83 -18.75 -4.85 11.78
N VAL A 84 -19.24 -6.08 11.58
CA VAL A 84 -20.67 -6.32 11.48
C VAL A 84 -21.19 -5.96 12.86
N VAL A 85 -21.70 -4.75 13.02
CA VAL A 85 -22.48 -4.42 14.21
C VAL A 85 -23.65 -5.38 14.16
N PRO A 86 -23.72 -6.40 15.04
CA PRO A 86 -24.90 -7.23 15.07
C PRO A 86 -26.04 -6.27 15.40
N VAL A 87 -27.01 -6.15 14.50
CA VAL A 87 -28.26 -5.46 14.80
C VAL A 87 -28.95 -6.35 15.82
N ALA A 88 -28.59 -6.15 17.08
CA ALA A 88 -29.12 -6.90 18.20
C ALA A 88 -30.57 -6.46 18.37
N LYS A 89 -31.47 -7.44 18.40
CA LYS A 89 -32.90 -7.21 18.65
C LYS A 89 -33.19 -6.82 20.10
N ASP A 90 -32.17 -6.72 20.95
CA ASP A 90 -32.23 -6.49 22.39
C ASP A 90 -31.40 -5.27 22.82
N PRO A 91 -31.96 -4.35 23.64
CA PRO A 91 -31.40 -3.03 23.93
C PRO A 91 -30.13 -3.02 24.81
N ALA A 92 -29.74 -4.15 25.40
CA ALA A 92 -28.52 -4.24 26.22
C ALA A 92 -27.24 -4.35 25.37
N ALA A 93 -27.32 -4.92 24.17
CA ALA A 93 -26.19 -5.09 23.27
C ALA A 93 -25.79 -3.81 22.52
N GLU A 94 -26.71 -2.83 22.43
CA GLU A 94 -26.44 -1.51 21.86
C GLU A 94 -25.42 -0.70 22.69
N LEU A 95 -25.45 -0.87 24.03
CA LEU A 95 -24.51 -0.18 24.92
C LEU A 95 -23.07 -0.73 24.78
N GLU A 96 -22.93 -2.04 24.63
CA GLU A 96 -21.64 -2.72 24.47
C GLU A 96 -21.05 -2.52 23.06
N ALA A 97 -21.90 -2.53 22.03
CA ALA A 97 -21.50 -2.21 20.65
C ALA A 97 -21.05 -0.75 20.49
N ALA A 98 -21.73 0.20 21.14
CA ALA A 98 -21.31 1.59 21.18
C ALA A 98 -19.96 1.79 21.89
N GLN A 99 -19.71 1.03 22.97
CA GLN A 99 -18.43 1.04 23.67
C GLN A 99 -17.29 0.45 22.84
N LEU A 100 -17.54 -0.60 22.06
CA LEU A 100 -16.54 -1.18 21.15
C LEU A 100 -16.22 -0.25 19.97
N ALA A 101 -17.24 0.42 19.41
CA ALA A 101 -17.07 1.43 18.36
C ALA A 101 -16.29 2.65 18.88
N ALA A 102 -16.58 3.11 20.10
CA ALA A 102 -15.81 4.15 20.76
C ALA A 102 -14.36 3.71 21.01
N ARG A 103 -14.12 2.45 21.38
CA ARG A 103 -12.77 1.91 21.63
C ARG A 103 -11.95 1.76 20.36
N LEU A 104 -12.57 1.46 19.21
CA LEU A 104 -11.92 1.45 17.90
C LEU A 104 -11.60 2.86 17.40
N ALA A 105 -12.43 3.86 17.70
CA ALA A 105 -12.16 5.26 17.36
C ALA A 105 -10.96 5.85 18.14
N VAL A 106 -10.69 5.36 19.36
CA VAL A 106 -9.52 5.77 20.17
C VAL A 106 -8.18 5.32 19.56
N PHE A 107 -8.16 4.26 18.74
CA PHE A 107 -6.93 3.82 18.08
C PHE A 107 -6.52 4.66 16.86
N ASP A 108 -7.44 5.47 16.30
CA ASP A 108 -7.18 6.31 15.12
C ASP A 108 -6.61 7.70 15.48
N THR A 109 -6.57 8.06 16.77
CA THR A 109 -6.01 9.32 17.28
C THR A 109 -4.63 9.18 17.90
N LEU A 110 -3.86 8.12 17.59
CA LEU A 110 -2.42 8.10 17.90
C LEU A 110 -1.67 9.03 16.93
N SER A 111 -2.01 10.32 17.05
CA SER A 111 -1.22 11.44 16.55
C SER A 111 0.12 11.45 17.27
N VAL A 112 1.14 11.81 16.50
CA VAL A 112 2.58 11.85 16.79
C VAL A 112 2.95 12.59 18.10
N GLU A 113 2.02 13.31 18.72
CA GLU A 113 2.20 14.09 19.94
C GLU A 113 2.41 13.24 21.22
N GLU A 114 1.84 12.03 21.33
CA GLU A 114 2.01 11.21 22.55
C GLU A 114 3.40 10.57 22.69
N VAL A 115 4.15 10.44 21.59
CA VAL A 115 5.52 9.86 21.59
C VAL A 115 6.57 10.87 22.07
N THR A 116 6.31 12.18 21.99
CA THR A 116 7.26 13.21 22.44
C THR A 116 7.02 13.71 23.88
N ALA A 117 5.93 13.30 24.53
CA ALA A 117 5.63 13.67 25.93
C ALA A 117 6.26 12.73 26.98
N LYS A 118 7.08 11.76 26.58
CA LYS A 118 7.77 10.81 27.48
C LYS A 118 9.29 10.73 27.28
N ILE A 119 9.91 11.84 26.87
CA ILE A 119 11.34 12.11 27.07
C ILE A 119 11.43 13.35 27.97
#